data_AF-A0ABD5TWZ6-F1
#
_entry.id   AF-A0ABD5TWZ6-F1
#
_cell.length_a   1.000
_cell.length_b   1.000
_cell.length_c   1.000
_cell.angle_alpha   90.00
_cell.angle_beta   90.00
_cell.angle_gamma   90.00
#
_symmetry.space_group_name_H-M   'P 1'
#
loop_
_entity.id
_entity.type
_entity.pdbx_description
1 polymer ?
#
loop_
_entity_poly.entity_id
_entity_poly.type
_entity_poly.pdbx_seq_one_letter_code
_entity_poly.pdbx_strand_id
1 'polypeptide(L)' 'MVGPSMTDEERDEANRLLRAGFVLLVAASGALVAFQSGGGLTFVAAGFVGGLVAGLSLLWFLMRWLREFKPDVNRRPPR' A
#
# COMPACT_ATOMS: atom_id res chain seq x y z
N MET A 1 -22.61 -0.81 -20.85
CA MET A 1 -21.49 -0.98 -19.89
C MET A 1 -20.31 -1.48 -20.69
N VAL A 2 -19.16 -0.81 -20.63
CA VAL A 2 -17.94 -1.33 -21.24
C VAL A 2 -17.50 -2.55 -20.43
N GLY A 3 -17.16 -3.65 -21.12
CA GLY A 3 -16.57 -4.81 -20.45
C GLY A 3 -15.27 -4.42 -19.75
N PRO A 4 -14.78 -5.23 -18.80
CA PRO A 4 -13.53 -4.97 -18.11
C PRO A 4 -12.40 -4.73 -19.13
N SER A 5 -11.73 -3.58 -19.03
CA SER A 5 -10.62 -3.22 -19.94
C SER A 5 -9.33 -3.96 -19.63
N MET A 6 -9.28 -4.67 -18.51
CA MET A 6 -8.22 -5.60 -18.14
C MET A 6 -8.83 -6.90 -17.63
N THR A 7 -8.13 -8.00 -17.90
CA THR A 7 -8.36 -9.31 -17.28
C THR A 7 -8.12 -9.24 -15.78
N ASP A 8 -8.71 -10.17 -15.02
CA ASP A 8 -8.52 -10.20 -13.56
C ASP A 8 -7.06 -10.47 -13.17
N GLU A 9 -6.34 -11.25 -13.98
CA GLU A 9 -4.91 -11.53 -13.80
C GLU A 9 -4.05 -10.25 -13.92
N GLU A 10 -4.26 -9.46 -14.97
CA GLU A 10 -3.57 -8.17 -15.16
C GLU A 10 -3.89 -7.18 -14.04
N ARG A 11 -5.14 -7.19 -13.54
CA ARG A 11 -5.55 -6.34 -12.43
C ARG A 11 -4.85 -6.73 -11.14
N ASP A 12 -4.73 -8.01 -10.85
CA ASP A 12 -4.08 -8.50 -9.64
C ASP A 12 -2.56 -8.23 -9.66
N GLU A 13 -1.93 -8.39 -10.83
CA GLU A 13 -0.51 -8.06 -11.00
C GLU A 13 -0.26 -6.56 -10.85
N ALA A 14 -1.05 -5.72 -11.52
CA ALA A 14 -0.97 -4.26 -11.39
C ALA A 14 -1.18 -3.81 -9.93
N ASN A 15 -2.14 -4.42 -9.22
CA ASN A 15 -2.40 -4.13 -7.83
C ASN A 15 -1.24 -4.57 -6.92
N ARG A 16 -0.60 -5.72 -7.23
CA ARG A 16 0.59 -6.18 -6.51
C ARG A 16 1.77 -5.22 -6.68
N LEU A 17 2.02 -4.76 -7.90
CA LEU A 17 3.08 -3.79 -8.20
C LEU A 17 2.81 -2.45 -7.52
N LEU A 18 1.57 -1.95 -7.56
CA LEU A 18 1.18 -0.71 -6.90
C LEU A 18 1.40 -0.79 -5.38
N ARG A 19 1.00 -1.90 -4.75
CA ARG A 19 1.22 -2.13 -3.31
C ARG A 19 2.70 -2.18 -2.96
N ALA A 20 3.51 -2.89 -3.76
CA ALA A 20 4.95 -2.95 -3.56
C ALA A 20 5.60 -1.56 -3.73
N GLY A 21 5.22 -0.83 -4.78
CA GLY A 21 5.70 0.53 -5.04
C GLY A 21 5.36 1.50 -3.91
N PHE A 22 4.15 1.42 -3.37
CA PHE A 22 3.74 2.21 -2.20
C PHE A 22 4.63 1.94 -0.99
N VAL A 23 4.85 0.67 -0.63
CA VAL A 23 5.69 0.32 0.53
C VAL A 23 7.14 0.76 0.31
N LEU A 24 7.68 0.56 -0.89
CA LEU A 24 9.03 1.01 -1.25
C LEU A 24 9.17 2.54 -1.18
N LEU A 25 8.15 3.29 -1.60
CA LEU A 25 8.15 4.75 -1.54
C LEU A 25 8.20 5.24 -0.07
N VAL A 26 7.43 4.61 0.83
CA VAL A 26 7.46 4.94 2.26
C VAL A 26 8.83 4.59 2.87
N ALA A 27 9.39 3.44 2.51
CA ALA A 27 10.74 3.04 2.95
C ALA A 27 11.83 4.01 2.47
N ALA A 28 11.82 4.37 1.19
CA ALA A 28 12.73 5.35 0.62
C ALA A 28 12.58 6.73 1.27
N SER A 29 11.36 7.15 1.57
CA SER A 29 11.08 8.40 2.29
C SER A 29 11.73 8.40 3.68
N GLY A 30 11.55 7.33 4.47
CA GLY A 30 12.18 7.19 5.78
C GLY A 30 13.72 7.21 5.72
N ALA A 31 14.30 6.56 4.72
CA ALA A 31 15.74 6.58 4.49
C ALA A 31 16.25 8.00 4.13
N LEU A 32 15.54 8.71 3.24
CA LEU A 32 15.89 10.09 2.85
C LEU A 32 15.78 11.07 4.01
N VAL A 33 14.80 10.90 4.90
CA VAL A 33 14.65 11.73 6.11
C VAL A 33 15.84 11.51 7.05
N ALA A 34 16.23 10.26 7.30
CA ALA A 34 17.40 9.94 8.13
C ALA A 34 18.72 10.39 7.50
N PHE A 35 18.81 10.38 6.17
CA PHE A 35 19.97 10.93 5.45
C PHE A 35 20.05 12.47 5.61
N GLN A 36 18.92 13.17 5.44
CA GLN A 36 18.86 14.63 5.60
C GLN A 36 19.14 15.08 7.02
N SER A 37 18.87 14.27 8.04
CA SER A 37 19.19 14.62 9.44
C SER A 37 20.69 14.53 9.76
N GLY A 38 21.55 14.24 8.77
CA GLY A 38 22.99 14.05 8.98
C GLY A 38 23.32 12.72 9.67
N GLY A 39 22.39 11.77 9.66
CA GLY A 39 22.61 10.45 10.22
C GLY A 39 23.63 9.65 9.40
N GLY A 40 24.54 8.94 10.10
CA GLY A 40 25.42 7.97 9.45
C GLY A 40 24.65 6.82 8.79
N LEU A 41 25.36 5.96 8.04
CA LEU A 41 24.76 4.86 7.25
C LEU A 41 23.78 3.99 8.05
N THR A 42 24.08 3.74 9.34
CA THR A 42 23.21 3.00 10.26
C THR A 42 21.85 3.65 10.44
N PHE A 43 21.78 4.98 10.54
CA PHE A 43 20.52 5.71 10.69
C PHE A 43 19.71 5.68 9.40
N VAL A 44 20.36 5.77 8.24
CA VAL A 44 19.70 5.63 6.94
C VAL A 44 19.08 4.24 6.79
N ALA A 45 19.84 3.19 7.14
CA ALA A 45 19.34 1.82 7.14
C ALA A 45 18.17 1.63 8.13
N ALA A 46 18.27 2.19 9.33
CA ALA A 46 17.19 2.17 10.31
C ALA A 46 15.94 2.93 9.81
N GLY A 47 16.11 4.08 9.15
CA GLY A 47 15.03 4.84 8.53
C GLY A 47 14.35 4.07 7.41
N PHE A 48 15.12 3.35 6.58
CA PHE A 48 14.58 2.48 5.54
C PHE A 48 13.76 1.32 6.14
N VAL A 49 14.30 0.62 7.13
CA VAL A 49 13.62 -0.48 7.82
C VAL A 49 12.36 0.03 8.54
N GLY A 50 12.45 1.17 9.22
CA GLY A 50 11.30 1.82 9.85
C GLY A 50 10.22 2.20 8.84
N GLY A 51 10.62 2.73 7.68
CA GLY A 51 9.70 3.04 6.60
C GLY A 51 9.07 1.79 5.95
N LEU A 52 9.79 0.67 5.85
CA LEU A 52 9.19 -0.61 5.42
C LEU A 52 8.11 -1.07 6.39
N VAL A 53 8.40 -1.06 7.69
CA VAL A 53 7.45 -1.45 8.73
C VAL A 53 6.22 -0.53 8.71
N ALA A 54 6.43 0.78 8.60
CA ALA A 54 5.36 1.76 8.50
C ALA A 54 4.51 1.58 7.23
N GLY A 55 5.16 1.40 6.06
CA GLY A 55 4.50 1.19 4.78
C GLY A 55 3.63 -0.08 4.78
N LEU A 56 4.15 -1.19 5.31
CA LEU A 56 3.40 -2.44 5.46
C LEU A 56 2.23 -2.28 6.43
N SER A 57 2.44 -1.60 7.57
CA SER A 57 1.40 -1.35 8.56
C SER A 57 0.26 -0.49 7.99
N LEU A 58 0.62 0.55 7.23
CA LEU A 58 -0.35 1.45 6.60
C LEU A 58 -1.12 0.75 5.48
N LEU A 59 -0.45 -0.04 4.66
CA LEU A 59 -1.10 -0.87 3.63
C LEU A 59 -2.05 -1.89 4.28
N TRP A 60 -1.61 -2.57 5.33
CA TRP A 60 -2.42 -3.51 6.10
C TRP A 60 -3.65 -2.82 6.69
N PHE A 61 -3.47 -1.65 7.30
CA PHE A 61 -4.55 -0.85 7.87
C PHE A 61 -5.57 -0.47 6.80
N LEU A 62 -5.12 0.02 5.64
CA LEU A 62 -6.00 0.39 4.54
C LEU A 62 -6.80 -0.81 4.03
N MET A 63 -6.16 -1.98 3.87
CA MET A 63 -6.86 -3.20 3.45
C MET A 63 -7.82 -3.75 4.52
N ARG A 64 -7.49 -3.61 5.81
CA ARG A 64 -8.36 -3.99 6.93
C ARG A 64 -9.58 -3.07 6.99
N TRP A 65 -9.36 -1.77 6.84
CA TRP A 65 -10.40 -0.74 6.82
C TRP A 65 -11.34 -0.93 5.63
N LEU A 66 -10.81 -1.07 4.42
CA LEU A 66 -11.60 -1.27 3.21
C LEU A 66 -12.51 -2.51 3.27
N ARG A 67 -12.11 -3.56 3.99
CA ARG A 67 -12.95 -4.74 4.21
C ARG A 67 -14.11 -4.48 5.16
N GLU A 68 -13.93 -3.61 6.14
CA GLU A 68 -14.96 -3.24 7.12
C GLU A 68 -16.04 -2.34 6.51
N PHE A 69 -15.65 -1.43 5.62
CA PHE A 69 -16.54 -0.41 5.07
C PHE A 69 -17.17 -0.77 3.71
N LYS A 70 -16.98 -1.99 3.18
CA LYS A 70 -17.69 -2.41 1.96
C LYS A 70 -19.18 -2.55 2.27
N PRO A 71 -20.05 -1.66 1.77
CA PRO A 71 -21.50 -1.84 1.92
C PRO A 71 -21.89 -3.09 1.13
N ASP A 72 -22.80 -3.90 1.66
CA ASP A 72 -23.43 -4.99 0.91
C ASP A 72 -24.17 -4.41 -0.31
N VAL A 73 -23.48 -4.33 -1.44
CA VAL A 73 -24.05 -3.89 -2.73
C VAL A 73 -25.06 -4.90 -3.29
N ASN A 74 -25.19 -6.07 -2.66
CA ASN A 74 -26.06 -7.17 -3.09
C ASN A 74 -27.35 -7.33 -2.26
N ARG A 75 -27.83 -6.26 -1.61
CA ARG A 75 -29.21 -6.24 -1.10
C ARG A 75 -30.17 -6.08 -2.28
N ARG A 76 -30.69 -7.20 -2.80
CA ARG A 76 -31.86 -7.16 -3.70
C ARG A 76 -33.02 -6.48 -2.96
N PRO A 77 -33.67 -5.46 -3.54
CA PRO A 77 -34.87 -4.90 -2.93
C PRO A 77 -35.96 -5.99 -2.85
N PRO A 78 -36.66 -6.12 -1.71
CA PRO A 78 -37.85 -6.97 -1.64
C PRO A 78 -38.90 -6.41 -2.60
N ARG A 79 -39.54 -7.32 -3.36
CA ARG A 79 -40.61 -7.01 -4.31
C ARG A 79 -41.90 -6.64 -3.58
#